data_AF-A0A1M6LPN0-F1
#
_entry.id   AF-A0A1M6LPN0-F1
#
_cell.length_a   1.000
_cell.length_b   1.000
_cell.length_c   1.000
_cell.angle_alpha   90.00
_cell.angle_beta   90.00
_cell.angle_gamma   90.00
#
_symmetry.space_group_name_H-M   'P 1'
#
loop_
_entity.id
_entity.type
_entity.pdbx_description
1 polymer ?
#
loop_
_entity_poly.entity_id
_entity_poly.type
_entity_poly.pdbx_seq_one_letter_code
_entity_poly.pdbx_strand_id
1 'polypeptide(L)'
;MEQESKCNNQEKQLMRLSENKPVGVKEKEREGVFVNGFICQYCGLHFNLFSWKANRHRSSNTYCPECGNKGSFIHYRKALSNKKVRDEASKDEIFRHVPLEGSQLMPDSIVIPKAGK
;
A
#
# COMPACT_ATOMS: atom_id res chain seq x y z
N MET A 1 25.99 -0.19 -39.30
CA MET A 1 25.11 -1.15 -38.60
C MET A 1 24.93 -0.65 -37.19
N GLU A 2 23.94 0.22 -37.03
CA GLU A 2 23.40 0.59 -35.73
C GLU A 2 22.44 -0.51 -35.26
N GLN A 3 22.17 -0.51 -33.96
CA GLN A 3 21.14 -1.30 -33.25
C GLN A 3 21.56 -2.73 -32.90
N GLU A 4 21.97 -2.91 -31.63
CA GLU A 4 21.65 -4.08 -30.78
C GLU A 4 22.53 -4.04 -29.52
N SER A 5 22.23 -3.15 -28.56
CA SER A 5 22.83 -3.23 -27.20
C SER A 5 22.06 -2.49 -26.10
N LYS A 6 20.87 -1.94 -26.39
CA LYS A 6 20.10 -1.14 -25.40
C LYS A 6 18.98 -1.89 -24.65
N CYS A 7 18.81 -3.20 -24.88
CA CYS A 7 17.68 -3.96 -24.30
C CYS A 7 18.08 -4.95 -23.19
N ASN A 8 19.14 -4.69 -22.40
CA ASN A 8 19.57 -5.68 -21.39
C ASN A 8 19.93 -5.11 -20.00
N ASN A 9 19.65 -3.83 -19.76
CA ASN A 9 19.90 -3.17 -18.46
C ASN A 9 18.63 -2.68 -17.75
N GLN A 10 17.47 -2.63 -18.42
CA GLN A 10 16.21 -2.21 -17.80
C GLN A 10 15.53 -3.35 -17.03
N GLU A 11 15.68 -4.61 -17.44
CA GLU A 11 15.06 -5.76 -16.76
C GLU A 11 15.73 -6.13 -15.42
N LYS A 12 17.03 -5.87 -15.26
CA LYS A 12 17.73 -6.11 -13.98
C LYS A 12 17.42 -5.09 -12.90
N GLN A 13 16.79 -3.97 -13.28
CA GLN A 13 16.33 -2.92 -12.38
C GLN A 13 14.83 -3.04 -12.07
N LEU A 14 14.20 -4.16 -12.43
CA LEU A 14 13.07 -4.68 -11.66
C LEU A 14 13.64 -5.10 -10.30
N MET A 15 13.86 -4.09 -9.46
CA MET A 15 14.24 -4.20 -8.06
C MET A 15 13.62 -5.48 -7.55
N ARG A 16 14.46 -6.44 -7.14
CA ARG A 16 14.03 -7.52 -6.26
C ARG A 16 13.20 -6.81 -5.22
N LEU A 17 11.88 -6.98 -5.29
CA LEU A 17 10.93 -6.61 -4.24
C LEU A 17 11.40 -7.45 -3.08
N SER A 18 12.42 -6.95 -2.39
CA SER A 18 13.07 -7.58 -1.26
C SER A 18 11.93 -8.02 -0.39
N GLU A 19 11.93 -9.30 -0.01
CA GLU A 19 10.88 -10.02 0.69
C GLU A 19 10.57 -9.37 2.06
N ASN A 20 10.09 -8.14 2.02
CA ASN A 20 9.58 -7.34 3.10
C ASN A 20 8.23 -7.97 3.39
N LYS A 21 8.26 -9.09 4.11
CA LYS A 21 7.04 -9.66 4.68
C LYS A 21 6.44 -8.52 5.51
N PRO A 22 5.24 -8.03 5.16
CA PRO A 22 4.66 -6.92 5.88
C PRO A 22 4.49 -7.32 7.34
N VAL A 23 5.20 -6.61 8.22
CA VAL A 23 5.00 -6.72 9.67
C VAL A 23 3.62 -6.13 9.94
N GLY A 24 2.63 -6.99 10.23
CA GLY A 24 1.24 -6.56 10.27
C GLY A 24 0.29 -7.61 10.81
N VAL A 25 -1.00 -7.45 10.50
CA VAL A 25 -2.09 -8.35 10.95
C VAL A 25 -1.74 -9.81 10.67
N LYS A 26 -1.73 -10.64 11.73
CA LYS A 26 -1.49 -12.09 11.63
C LYS A 26 -2.50 -12.71 10.66
N GLU A 27 -2.09 -13.70 9.86
CA GLU A 27 -2.95 -14.29 8.82
C GLU A 27 -4.32 -14.74 9.35
N LYS A 28 -4.35 -15.37 10.54
CA LYS A 28 -5.59 -15.79 11.22
C LYS A 28 -6.56 -14.66 11.55
N GLU A 29 -6.08 -13.42 11.62
CA GLU A 29 -6.86 -12.23 11.94
C GLU A 29 -7.22 -11.40 10.70
N ARG A 30 -6.80 -11.83 9.51
CA ARG A 30 -7.13 -11.14 8.26
C ARG A 30 -8.56 -11.49 7.87
N GLU A 31 -9.29 -10.47 7.42
CA GLU A 31 -10.69 -10.59 6.98
C GLU A 31 -10.78 -10.54 5.45
N GLY A 32 -9.81 -9.91 4.80
CA GLY A 32 -9.79 -9.61 3.36
C GLY A 32 -8.86 -8.44 3.09
N VAL A 33 -8.85 -7.93 1.86
CA VAL A 33 -8.15 -6.70 1.50
C VAL A 33 -9.17 -5.57 1.35
N PHE A 34 -8.96 -4.48 2.09
CA PHE A 34 -9.86 -3.34 2.10
C PHE A 34 -9.08 -2.04 1.86
N VAL A 35 -9.73 -1.10 1.19
CA VAL A 35 -9.28 0.30 1.10
C VAL A 35 -10.29 1.19 1.81
N ASN A 36 -9.80 2.11 2.63
CA ASN A 36 -10.58 3.15 3.28
C ASN A 36 -10.11 4.51 2.76
N GLY A 37 -11.00 5.24 2.10
CA GLY A 37 -10.74 6.58 1.62
C GLY A 37 -11.30 7.61 2.60
N PHE A 38 -10.50 8.62 2.93
CA PHE A 38 -10.87 9.68 3.85
C PHE A 38 -10.68 11.04 3.19
N ILE A 39 -11.65 11.92 3.39
CA ILE A 39 -11.56 13.36 3.08
C ILE A 39 -11.70 14.12 4.38
N CYS A 40 -10.60 14.75 4.83
CA CYS A 40 -10.60 15.54 6.06
C CYS A 40 -11.43 16.82 5.87
N GLN A 41 -12.44 17.02 6.71
CA GLN A 41 -13.30 18.22 6.63
C GLN A 41 -12.65 19.48 7.24
N TYR A 42 -11.49 19.35 7.90
CA TYR A 42 -10.77 20.51 8.47
C TYR A 42 -9.76 21.11 7.50
N CYS A 43 -8.96 20.28 6.83
CA CYS A 43 -7.87 20.72 5.96
C CYS A 43 -8.05 20.32 4.48
N GLY A 44 -9.03 19.48 4.16
CA GLY A 44 -9.28 19.02 2.80
C GLY A 44 -8.39 17.86 2.32
N LEU A 45 -7.47 17.35 3.14
CA LEU A 45 -6.60 16.25 2.72
C LEU A 45 -7.41 14.99 2.34
N HIS A 46 -7.09 14.45 1.17
CA HIS A 46 -7.58 13.16 0.69
C HIS A 46 -6.50 12.10 0.86
N PHE A 47 -6.82 10.98 1.50
CA PHE A 47 -5.88 9.88 1.65
C PHE A 47 -6.57 8.52 1.71
N ASN A 48 -5.84 7.48 1.30
CA ASN A 48 -6.31 6.10 1.30
C ASN A 48 -5.48 5.26 2.29
N LEU A 49 -6.17 4.42 3.07
CA LEU A 49 -5.56 3.44 3.96
C LEU A 49 -5.95 2.03 3.52
N PHE A 50 -4.96 1.23 3.13
CA PHE A 50 -5.13 -0.18 2.82
C PHE A 50 -4.96 -1.03 4.09
N SER A 51 -5.87 -1.97 4.33
CA SER A 51 -5.91 -2.76 5.56
C SER A 51 -6.43 -4.17 5.31
N TRP A 52 -5.96 -5.11 6.13
CA TRP A 52 -6.44 -6.50 6.17
C TRP A 52 -7.73 -6.71 6.98
N LYS A 53 -8.21 -5.66 7.67
CA LYS A 53 -9.40 -5.68 8.53
C LYS A 53 -10.38 -4.59 8.07
N ALA A 54 -11.64 -4.94 7.93
CA ALA A 54 -12.68 -4.11 7.33
C ALA A 54 -13.04 -2.87 8.18
N ASN A 55 -12.83 -2.96 9.50
CA ASN A 55 -13.25 -1.95 10.47
C ASN A 55 -12.08 -1.40 11.31
N ARG A 56 -10.83 -1.63 10.88
CA ARG A 56 -9.66 -1.11 11.61
C ARG A 56 -9.59 0.42 11.59
N HIS A 57 -10.02 1.03 10.49
CA HIS A 57 -10.00 2.48 10.28
C HIS A 57 -11.44 3.00 10.10
N ARG A 58 -11.84 3.89 10.99
CA ARG A 58 -13.13 4.60 11.01
C ARG A 58 -12.87 6.08 11.29
N SER A 59 -13.81 6.95 10.95
CA SER A 59 -13.70 8.38 11.24
C SER A 59 -13.46 8.68 12.72
N SER A 60 -13.96 7.85 13.63
CA SER A 60 -13.82 8.01 15.08
C SER A 60 -12.43 7.68 15.63
N ASN A 61 -11.65 6.85 14.94
CA ASN A 61 -10.36 6.34 15.42
C ASN A 61 -9.18 6.63 14.49
N THR A 62 -9.43 7.33 13.38
CA THR A 62 -8.41 7.74 12.42
C THR A 62 -8.09 9.22 12.62
N TYR A 63 -6.82 9.56 12.58
CA TYR A 63 -6.32 10.93 12.67
C TYR A 63 -5.87 11.40 11.30
N CYS A 64 -6.10 12.68 10.98
CA CYS A 64 -5.64 13.26 9.74
C CYS A 64 -4.11 13.39 9.78
N PRO A 65 -3.37 12.84 8.82
CA PRO A 65 -1.90 12.88 8.85
C PRO A 65 -1.33 14.28 8.59
N GLU A 66 -2.13 15.21 8.07
CA GLU A 66 -1.71 16.61 7.86
C GLU A 66 -2.03 17.49 9.09
N CYS A 67 -3.30 17.55 9.51
CA CYS A 67 -3.71 18.48 10.58
C CYS A 67 -3.88 17.85 11.97
N GLY A 68 -3.74 16.53 12.11
CA GLY A 68 -3.87 15.83 13.39
C GLY A 68 -5.29 15.74 13.97
N ASN A 69 -6.31 16.32 13.32
CA ASN A 69 -7.70 16.23 13.80
C ASN A 69 -8.33 14.85 13.54
N LYS A 70 -9.29 14.45 14.37
CA LYS A 70 -10.08 13.21 14.24
C LYS A 70 -11.57 13.51 14.16
N GLY A 71 -12.37 12.50 13.79
CA GLY A 71 -13.84 12.56 13.88
C GLY A 71 -14.55 13.15 12.66
N SER A 72 -13.96 14.13 11.97
CA SER A 72 -14.61 14.86 10.87
C SER A 72 -14.04 14.45 9.50
N PHE A 73 -14.45 13.26 9.03
CA PHE A 73 -14.09 12.76 7.70
C PHE A 73 -15.33 12.34 6.91
N ILE A 74 -15.34 12.63 5.60
CA ILE A 74 -16.14 11.83 4.67
C ILE A 74 -15.36 10.52 4.47
N HIS A 75 -15.95 9.40 4.86
CA HIS A 75 -15.30 8.08 4.89
C HIS A 75 -15.96 7.13 3.89
N TYR A 76 -15.15 6.62 2.97
CA TYR A 76 -15.52 5.59 2.00
C TYR A 76 -14.78 4.29 2.31
N ARG A 77 -15.39 3.15 2.00
CA ARG A 77 -14.74 1.84 2.13
C ARG A 77 -15.10 0.96 0.94
N LYS A 78 -14.11 0.22 0.42
CA LYS A 78 -14.31 -0.84 -0.57
C LYS A 78 -13.55 -2.10 -0.17
N ALA A 79 -14.21 -3.26 -0.29
CA ALA A 79 -13.54 -4.56 -0.26
C ALA A 79 -12.92 -4.80 -1.65
N LEU A 80 -11.62 -5.03 -1.68
CA LEU A 80 -10.87 -5.38 -2.89
C LEU A 80 -10.83 -6.90 -3.05
N SER A 81 -10.70 -7.63 -1.93
CA SER A 81 -10.74 -9.10 -1.92
C SER A 81 -11.23 -9.64 -0.58
N ASN A 82 -11.76 -10.86 -0.59
CA ASN A 82 -12.08 -11.63 0.62
C ASN A 82 -10.97 -12.62 0.99
N LYS A 83 -9.83 -12.61 0.27
CA LYS A 83 -8.69 -13.49 0.55
C LYS A 83 -8.01 -13.07 1.85
N LYS A 84 -7.83 -14.05 2.73
CA LYS A 84 -7.17 -13.88 4.04
C LYS A 84 -5.69 -14.22 3.98
N VAL A 85 -5.25 -14.94 2.95
CA VAL A 85 -3.86 -15.28 2.71
C VAL A 85 -3.30 -14.36 1.64
N ARG A 86 -1.99 -14.11 1.71
CA ARG A 86 -1.29 -13.39 0.64
C ARG A 86 -1.31 -14.26 -0.61
N ASP A 87 -1.89 -13.76 -1.68
CA ASP A 87 -1.92 -14.42 -2.98
C ASP A 87 -1.14 -13.60 -4.00
N GLU A 88 0.05 -14.06 -4.34
CA GLU A 88 0.91 -13.36 -5.29
C GLU A 88 0.35 -13.33 -6.71
N ALA A 89 -0.67 -14.13 -7.06
CA ALA A 89 -1.35 -14.06 -8.35
C ALA A 89 -2.56 -13.11 -8.35
N SER A 90 -3.06 -12.71 -7.17
CA SER A 90 -4.22 -11.85 -7.03
C SER A 90 -3.90 -10.41 -7.41
N LYS A 91 -4.77 -9.75 -8.19
CA LYS A 91 -4.66 -8.32 -8.54
C LYS A 91 -5.03 -7.39 -7.38
N ASP A 92 -5.71 -7.92 -6.36
CA ASP A 92 -6.34 -7.17 -5.28
C ASP A 92 -5.51 -7.17 -3.99
N GLU A 93 -4.22 -7.47 -4.07
CA GLU A 93 -3.30 -7.47 -2.92
C GLU A 93 -2.84 -6.05 -2.56
N ILE A 94 -2.69 -5.77 -1.26
CA ILE A 94 -2.31 -4.43 -0.76
C ILE A 94 -1.02 -3.91 -1.42
N PHE A 95 0.01 -4.76 -1.54
CA PHE A 95 1.31 -4.37 -2.10
C PHE A 95 1.29 -4.14 -3.62
N ARG A 96 0.21 -4.52 -4.32
CA ARG A 96 0.04 -4.20 -5.74
C ARG A 96 -0.54 -2.81 -5.96
N HIS A 97 -1.11 -2.21 -4.92
CA HIS A 97 -1.60 -0.83 -4.94
C HIS A 97 -0.54 0.18 -4.47
N VAL A 98 0.64 -0.28 -4.01
CA VAL A 98 1.77 0.54 -3.58
C VAL A 98 3.09 -0.08 -4.07
N PRO A 99 3.83 0.54 -5.01
CA PRO A 99 3.54 1.83 -5.64
C PRO A 99 2.28 1.76 -6.51
N LEU A 100 1.51 2.85 -6.50
CA LEU A 100 0.44 3.03 -7.47
C LEU A 100 1.06 3.16 -8.87
N GLU A 101 0.38 2.69 -9.90
CA GLU A 101 0.85 2.82 -11.28
C GLU A 101 1.19 4.29 -11.60
N GLY A 102 2.40 4.52 -12.16
CA GLY A 102 2.92 5.86 -12.44
C GLY A 102 3.50 6.61 -11.24
N SER A 103 3.48 6.05 -10.02
CA SER A 103 4.12 6.70 -8.87
C SER A 103 5.64 6.51 -8.87
N GLN A 104 6.34 7.53 -8.36
CA GLN A 104 7.80 7.55 -8.24
C GLN A 104 8.23 7.30 -6.79
N LEU A 105 9.31 6.54 -6.60
CA LEU A 105 9.97 6.42 -5.30
C LEU A 105 10.70 7.73 -4.98
N MET A 106 10.38 8.33 -3.83
CA MET A 106 10.97 9.59 -3.42
C MET A 106 12.40 9.42 -2.89
N PRO A 107 13.34 10.37 -3.12
CA PRO A 107 14.75 10.25 -2.73
C PRO A 107 15.01 10.07 -1.24
N ASP A 108 14.06 10.45 -0.39
CA ASP A 108 14.08 10.32 1.07
C ASP A 108 13.54 8.98 1.59
N SER A 109 13.22 8.05 0.70
CA SER A 109 12.72 6.72 1.07
C SER A 109 13.84 5.82 1.60
N ILE A 110 13.62 5.19 2.76
CA ILE A 110 14.53 4.17 3.33
C ILE A 110 14.01 2.78 3.02
N VAL A 111 14.75 2.01 2.21
CA VAL A 111 14.46 0.59 1.93
C VAL A 111 15.42 -0.28 2.75
N ILE A 112 14.90 -1.00 3.74
CA ILE A 112 15.71 -1.90 4.58
C ILE A 112 15.93 -3.23 3.83
N PRO A 113 17.17 -3.58 3.43
CA PRO A 113 17.43 -4.87 2.82
C PRO A 113 17.30 -5.99 3.87
N LYS A 114 16.82 -7.17 3.44
CA LYS A 114 16.70 -8.34 4.31
C LYS A 114 18.09 -8.71 4.88
N ALA A 115 18.20 -8.84 6.19
CA ALA A 115 19.40 -9.42 6.81
C ALA A 115 19.56 -10.84 6.27
N GLY A 116 20.60 -11.07 5.48
CA GLY A 116 20.92 -12.40 4.99
C GLY A 116 21.38 -13.27 6.16
N LYS A 117 20.53 -14.22 6.58
CA LYS A 117 20.87 -15.53 7.16
C LYS A 117 19.60 -16.31 7.44
#